data_AF-A0A2H0B6G5-F1
#
_entry.id   AF-A0A2H0B6G5-F1
#
_cell.length_a   1.000
_cell.length_b   1.000
_cell.length_c   1.000
_cell.angle_alpha   90.00
_cell.angle_beta   90.00
_cell.angle_gamma   90.00
#
_symmetry.space_group_name_H-M   'P 1'
#
loop_
_entity.id
_entity.type
_entity.pdbx_description
1 polymer ?
#
loop_
_entity_poly.entity_id
_entity_poly.type
_entity_poly.pdbx_seq_one_letter_code
_entity_poly.pdbx_strand_id
1 'polypeptide(L)'
;IAYGPASDIIVQNYPAVQNIPEIMSVYIMPRFQRMGIGSLLFNSILITLLCKDITEFCLDSGYHRAQQYWIKKLGDPVKVLEDYWNKGGHHMIWHKKIKDITIKYKLK
;
A
#
# COMPACT_ATOMS: atom_id res chain seq x y z
N ILE A 1 8.61 -2.20 -7.14
CA ILE A 1 7.91 -1.26 -6.23
C ILE A 1 8.23 0.14 -6.68
N ALA A 2 7.24 1.02 -6.74
CA ALA A 2 7.39 2.41 -7.15
C ALA A 2 6.46 3.29 -6.31
N TYR A 3 6.61 4.60 -6.42
CA TYR A 3 5.63 5.54 -5.89
C TYR A 3 5.37 6.65 -6.91
N GLY A 4 4.18 7.25 -6.85
CA GLY A 4 3.75 8.28 -7.80
C GLY A 4 2.50 9.01 -7.31
N PRO A 5 1.85 9.80 -8.19
CA PRO A 5 0.54 10.37 -7.90
C PRO A 5 -0.49 9.29 -7.59
N ALA A 6 -1.49 9.62 -6.75
CA ALA A 6 -2.57 8.72 -6.42
C ALA A 6 -3.45 8.39 -7.64
N SER A 7 -3.88 7.14 -7.74
CA SER A 7 -4.78 6.66 -8.79
C SER A 7 -6.12 7.39 -8.77
N ASP A 8 -6.80 7.44 -9.92
CA ASP A 8 -8.14 8.03 -10.02
C ASP A 8 -9.14 7.37 -9.06
N ILE A 9 -9.00 6.05 -8.81
CA ILE A 9 -9.86 5.33 -7.86
C ILE A 9 -9.68 5.91 -6.45
N ILE A 10 -8.44 6.14 -6.03
CA ILE A 10 -8.14 6.75 -4.73
C ILE A 10 -8.66 8.18 -4.69
N VAL A 11 -8.34 9.01 -5.69
CA VAL A 11 -8.70 10.44 -5.70
C VAL A 11 -10.21 10.64 -5.68
N GLN A 12 -10.96 9.84 -6.45
CA GLN A 12 -12.42 9.96 -6.52
C GLN A 12 -13.12 9.49 -5.24
N ASN A 13 -12.58 8.48 -4.56
CA ASN A 13 -13.24 7.84 -3.41
C ASN A 13 -12.69 8.29 -2.05
N TYR A 14 -11.52 8.93 -2.05
CA TYR A 14 -10.85 9.48 -0.87
C TYR A 14 -10.02 10.72 -1.24
N PRO A 15 -10.63 11.83 -1.70
CA PRO A 15 -9.93 13.01 -2.22
C PRO A 15 -8.98 13.69 -1.22
N ALA A 16 -9.13 13.39 0.08
CA ALA A 16 -8.24 13.86 1.14
C ALA A 16 -6.76 13.50 0.91
N VAL A 17 -6.45 12.51 0.06
CA VAL A 17 -5.07 12.08 -0.26
C VAL A 17 -4.62 12.45 -1.67
N GLN A 18 -5.31 13.36 -2.37
CA GLN A 18 -4.96 13.73 -3.76
C GLN A 18 -3.51 14.19 -3.96
N ASN A 19 -2.93 14.83 -2.93
CA ASN A 19 -1.55 15.34 -2.94
C ASN A 19 -0.57 14.44 -2.17
N ILE A 20 -1.03 13.28 -1.74
CA ILE A 20 -0.24 12.30 -1.00
C ILE A 20 0.19 11.22 -2.00
N PRO A 21 1.49 10.86 -2.06
CA PRO A 21 1.95 9.88 -3.02
C PRO A 21 1.41 8.49 -2.71
N GLU A 22 1.11 7.76 -3.77
CA GLU A 22 0.71 6.37 -3.71
C GLU A 22 1.93 5.47 -3.83
N ILE A 23 2.04 4.47 -2.96
CA ILE A 23 2.98 3.36 -3.16
C ILE A 23 2.34 2.36 -4.12
N MET A 24 2.86 2.34 -5.35
CA MET A 24 2.36 1.52 -6.43
C MET A 24 3.11 0.18 -6.52
N SER A 25 2.36 -0.87 -6.84
CA SER A 25 2.80 -2.20 -7.28
C SER A 25 3.99 -2.84 -6.52
N VAL A 26 3.67 -3.76 -5.61
CA VAL A 26 4.64 -4.69 -5.02
C VAL A 26 4.45 -6.08 -5.63
N TYR A 27 4.86 -6.26 -6.89
CA TYR A 27 4.88 -7.59 -7.49
C TYR A 27 6.20 -8.30 -7.25
N ILE A 28 6.11 -9.51 -6.68
CA ILE A 28 7.24 -10.43 -6.49
C ILE A 28 6.93 -11.70 -7.26
N MET A 29 7.86 -12.16 -8.10
CA MET A 29 7.69 -13.41 -8.83
C MET A 29 7.38 -14.56 -7.85
N PRO A 30 6.45 -15.48 -8.18
CA PRO A 30 5.99 -16.52 -7.25
C PRO A 30 7.11 -17.30 -6.53
N ARG A 31 8.17 -17.67 -7.26
CA ARG A 31 9.34 -18.39 -6.72
C ARG A 31 10.13 -17.64 -5.64
N PHE A 32 9.94 -16.33 -5.54
CA PHE A 32 10.61 -15.45 -4.58
C PHE A 32 9.65 -14.92 -3.51
N GLN A 33 8.38 -15.36 -3.51
CA GLN A 33 7.42 -14.98 -2.49
C GLN A 33 7.71 -15.70 -1.17
N ARG A 34 7.17 -15.17 -0.06
CA ARG A 34 7.33 -15.70 1.31
C ARG A 34 8.76 -15.66 1.88
N MET A 35 9.74 -15.14 1.16
CA MET A 35 11.13 -14.94 1.60
C MET A 35 11.38 -13.56 2.26
N GLY A 36 10.33 -12.79 2.55
CA GLY A 36 10.46 -11.44 3.12
C GLY A 36 10.82 -10.33 2.13
N ILE A 37 11.12 -10.64 0.86
CA ILE A 37 11.53 -9.66 -0.17
C ILE A 37 10.50 -8.53 -0.35
N GLY A 38 9.21 -8.85 -0.38
CA GLY A 38 8.15 -7.83 -0.48
C GLY A 38 8.13 -6.86 0.71
N SER A 39 8.41 -7.36 1.93
CA SER A 39 8.53 -6.51 3.11
C SER A 39 9.81 -5.67 3.10
N LEU A 40 10.92 -6.22 2.61
CA LEU A 40 12.17 -5.47 2.44
C LEU A 40 11.96 -4.31 1.46
N LEU A 41 11.42 -4.60 0.27
CA LEU A 41 11.13 -3.58 -0.75
C LEU A 41 10.15 -2.52 -0.26
N PHE A 42 9.10 -2.92 0.46
CA PHE A 42 8.18 -1.98 1.08
C PHE A 42 8.89 -1.08 2.10
N ASN A 43 9.73 -1.64 2.97
CA ASN A 43 10.47 -0.84 3.93
C ASN A 43 11.49 0.09 3.24
N SER A 44 12.13 -0.36 2.16
CA SER A 44 13.03 0.48 1.35
C SER A 44 12.31 1.67 0.75
N ILE A 45 11.10 1.50 0.21
CA ILE A 45 10.37 2.64 -0.35
C ILE A 45 9.92 3.63 0.73
N LEU A 46 9.56 3.16 1.93
CA LEU A 46 9.25 4.04 3.06
C LEU A 46 10.46 4.91 3.44
N ILE A 47 11.67 4.32 3.45
CA ILE A 47 12.92 5.08 3.68
C ILE A 47 13.13 6.11 2.57
N THR A 48 12.93 5.72 1.30
CA THR A 48 13.05 6.65 0.17
C THR A 48 12.10 7.84 0.27
N LEU A 49 10.85 7.62 0.73
CA LEU A 49 9.89 8.69 0.96
C LEU A 49 10.35 9.63 2.09
N LEU A 50 10.82 9.08 3.21
CA LEU A 50 11.35 9.88 4.32
C LEU A 50 12.56 10.73 3.91
N CYS A 51 13.47 10.19 3.09
CA CYS A 51 14.61 10.95 2.54
C CYS A 51 14.20 12.10 1.61
N LYS A 52 12.92 12.17 1.22
CA LYS A 52 12.33 13.22 0.40
C LYS A 52 11.37 14.10 1.18
N ASP A 53 11.43 14.05 2.52
CA ASP A 53 10.54 14.75 3.44
C ASP A 53 9.04 14.40 3.28
N ILE A 54 8.75 13.27 2.64
CA ILE A 54 7.39 12.72 2.52
C ILE A 54 7.14 11.84 3.73
N THR A 55 6.12 12.19 4.53
CA THR A 55 5.83 11.53 5.81
C THR A 55 4.54 10.70 5.78
N GLU A 56 3.79 10.75 4.69
CA GLU A 56 2.51 10.07 4.49
C GLU A 56 2.45 9.45 3.09
N PHE A 57 1.68 8.37 2.95
CA PHE A 57 1.43 7.73 1.67
C PHE A 57 0.04 7.10 1.65
N CYS A 58 -0.48 6.86 0.45
CA CYS A 58 -1.65 6.04 0.23
C CYS A 58 -1.29 4.76 -0.54
N LEU A 59 -2.18 3.78 -0.49
CA LEU A 59 -2.17 2.65 -1.41
C LEU A 59 -3.59 2.14 -1.59
N ASP A 60 -3.82 1.38 -2.65
CA ASP A 60 -5.08 0.69 -2.86
C ASP A 60 -4.89 -0.80 -3.20
N SER A 61 -5.98 -1.55 -3.15
CA SER A 61 -5.99 -2.91 -3.68
C SER A 61 -7.40 -3.41 -3.96
N GLY A 62 -7.61 -3.88 -5.20
CA GLY A 62 -8.76 -4.71 -5.59
C GLY A 62 -8.52 -6.22 -5.45
N TYR A 63 -7.29 -6.67 -5.17
CA TYR A 63 -6.96 -8.09 -5.15
C TYR A 63 -7.07 -8.67 -3.74
N HIS A 64 -7.97 -9.62 -3.53
CA HIS A 64 -8.26 -10.21 -2.22
C HIS A 64 -7.00 -10.69 -1.45
N ARG A 65 -6.07 -11.36 -2.14
CA ARG A 65 -4.81 -11.82 -1.51
C ARG A 65 -3.90 -10.67 -1.07
N ALA A 66 -3.87 -9.58 -1.83
CA ALA A 66 -3.10 -8.40 -1.48
C ALA A 66 -3.77 -7.62 -0.34
N GLN A 67 -5.11 -7.53 -0.33
CA GLN A 67 -5.87 -6.95 0.78
C GLN A 67 -5.53 -7.61 2.11
N GLN A 68 -5.56 -8.95 2.17
CA GLN A 68 -5.17 -9.72 3.36
C GLN A 68 -3.74 -9.37 3.85
N TYR A 69 -2.80 -9.24 2.91
CA TYR A 69 -1.42 -8.83 3.23
C TYR A 69 -1.36 -7.40 3.79
N TRP A 70 -2.07 -6.46 3.18
CA TRP A 70 -2.08 -5.06 3.60
C TRP A 70 -2.81 -4.85 4.93
N ILE A 71 -3.92 -5.54 5.19
CA ILE A 71 -4.60 -5.54 6.49
C ILE A 71 -3.62 -5.97 7.58
N LYS A 72 -2.91 -7.09 7.36
CA LYS A 72 -1.92 -7.57 8.33
C LYS A 72 -0.75 -6.61 8.52
N LYS A 73 -0.36 -5.88 7.48
CA LYS A 73 0.83 -5.01 7.47
C LYS A 73 0.54 -3.60 7.98
N LEU A 74 -0.65 -3.07 7.72
CA LEU A 74 -1.02 -1.65 7.88
C LEU A 74 -2.28 -1.46 8.73
N GLY A 75 -2.94 -2.54 9.15
CA GLY A 75 -4.25 -2.50 9.79
C GLY A 75 -5.36 -2.23 8.79
N ASP A 76 -6.52 -1.83 9.31
CA ASP A 76 -7.72 -1.64 8.48
C ASP A 76 -7.54 -0.53 7.43
N PRO A 77 -8.17 -0.69 6.26
CA PRO A 77 -8.25 0.36 5.26
C PRO A 77 -9.06 1.55 5.79
N VAL A 78 -8.75 2.75 5.30
CA VAL A 78 -9.54 3.95 5.61
C VAL A 78 -10.85 3.99 4.83
N LYS A 79 -10.93 3.25 3.73
CA LYS A 79 -12.12 3.13 2.89
C LYS A 79 -12.20 1.73 2.28
N VAL A 80 -13.40 1.15 2.32
CA VAL A 80 -13.77 -0.05 1.57
C VAL A 80 -14.87 0.35 0.59
N LEU A 81 -14.68 0.05 -0.69
CA LEU A 81 -15.68 0.17 -1.74
C LEU A 81 -16.25 -1.23 -1.96
N GLU A 82 -17.41 -1.48 -1.38
CA GLU A 82 -18.09 -2.77 -1.45
C GLU A 82 -18.51 -3.07 -2.89
N ASP A 83 -18.39 -4.35 -3.26
CA ASP A 83 -18.70 -4.90 -4.58
C ASP A 83 -18.24 -4.06 -5.80
N TYR A 84 -17.15 -3.28 -5.64
CA TYR A 84 -16.68 -2.33 -6.66
C TYR A 84 -16.33 -2.99 -7.99
N TRP A 85 -15.72 -4.18 -7.96
CA TRP A 85 -15.36 -4.93 -9.17
C TRP A 85 -16.44 -5.93 -9.59
N ASN A 86 -17.01 -6.63 -8.61
CA ASN A 86 -18.11 -7.59 -8.72
C ASN A 86 -18.61 -7.94 -7.31
N LYS A 87 -19.62 -8.81 -7.21
CA LYS A 87 -20.09 -9.33 -5.91
C LYS A 87 -18.95 -10.02 -5.14
N GLY A 88 -18.63 -9.49 -3.96
CA GLY A 88 -17.50 -9.89 -3.11
C GLY A 88 -16.13 -9.30 -3.52
N GLY A 89 -16.05 -8.62 -4.67
CA GLY A 89 -14.85 -7.98 -5.19
C GLY A 89 -14.69 -6.56 -4.70
N HIS A 90 -14.42 -6.40 -3.41
CA HIS A 90 -14.24 -5.09 -2.79
C HIS A 90 -12.94 -4.42 -3.26
N HIS A 91 -12.92 -3.09 -3.25
CA HIS A 91 -11.72 -2.31 -3.43
C HIS A 91 -11.37 -1.62 -2.10
N MET A 92 -10.13 -1.71 -1.64
CA MET A 92 -9.72 -1.17 -0.34
C MET A 92 -8.64 -0.10 -0.52
N ILE A 93 -8.73 0.98 0.26
CA ILE A 93 -7.80 2.11 0.22
C ILE A 93 -7.22 2.32 1.62
N TRP A 94 -5.90 2.48 1.70
CA TRP A 94 -5.19 2.84 2.91
C TRP A 94 -4.56 4.23 2.76
N HIS A 95 -4.53 4.95 3.88
CA HIS A 95 -3.75 6.17 4.08
C HIS A 95 -3.01 6.03 5.40
N LYS A 96 -1.67 6.16 5.40
CA LYS A 96 -0.85 5.94 6.59
C LYS A 96 0.26 6.98 6.70
N LYS A 97 0.58 7.34 7.94
CA LYS A 97 1.80 8.09 8.26
C LYS A 97 2.94 7.09 8.40
N ILE A 98 4.09 7.39 7.81
CA ILE A 98 5.25 6.48 7.83
C ILE A 98 5.74 6.25 9.26
N LYS A 99 5.64 7.26 10.14
CA LYS A 99 6.00 7.15 11.56
C LYS A 99 5.23 6.08 12.34
N ASP A 100 4.04 5.70 11.87
CA ASP A 100 3.20 4.70 12.53
C ASP A 100 3.56 3.26 12.08
N ILE A 101 4.56 3.12 11.19
CA ILE A 101 4.97 1.84 10.61
C ILE A 101 6.37 1.48 11.09
N THR A 102 6.52 0.26 11.62
CA THR A 102 7.85 -0.27 11.97
C THR A 102 8.64 -0.64 10.70
N ILE A 103 9.70 0.13 10.42
CA ILE A 103 10.68 -0.16 9.37
C ILE A 103 11.69 -1.19 9.90
N LYS A 104 11.90 -2.29 9.17
CA LYS A 104 12.85 -3.36 9.53
C LYS A 104 13.77 -3.66 8.34
N TYR A 105 15.07 -3.72 8.57
CA TYR A 105 16.05 -4.07 7.53
C TYR A 105 16.66 -5.44 7.79
N LYS A 106 15.84 -6.50 7.60
CA LYS A 106 16.26 -7.90 7.69
C LYS A 106 15.40 -8.80 6.80
N LEU A 107 16.03 -9.80 6.18
CA LEU A 107 15.31 -10.92 5.55
C LEU A 107 14.77 -11.84 6.66
N LYS A 108 13.64 -12.50 6.38
CA LYS A 108 13.05 -13.51 7.29
C LYS A 108 13.69 -14.86 7.05
#